data_AF-A0A2G5T1W6-F1
#
_entry.id   AF-A0A2G5T1W6-F1
#
_cell.length_a   1.000
_cell.length_b   1.000
_cell.length_c   1.000
_cell.angle_alpha   90.00
_cell.angle_beta   90.00
_cell.angle_gamma   90.00
#
_symmetry.space_group_name_H-M   'P 1'
#
loop_
_entity.id
_entity.type
_entity.pdbx_description
1 polymer ?
#
loop_
_entity_poly.entity_id
_entity_poly.type
_entity_poly.pdbx_seq_one_letter_code
_entity_poly.pdbx_strand_id
1 'polypeptide(L)'
;MADDSVLAAVERASLLQRIHRLDRDCKHKIKNFEFHKQRRVELQKAIESCLECIICNDSFDSKESTPRVLGCGHVFCEKCVFEMLERERRPIRFLMGMRSNKFPEVIIHCPICQKEIRFSENTTELSVWKFLPLMEVAESFTNTISLDSVDLVVQHETVILKGDETSDRLETIIKRLEQNSLDVNKKKVLENDRHTILDKLSNPIRNCARCHNQYHNTPFILKCGHVFCEACNILFFERFKKIEPACVKCPQCNKLSHYQRNETRGTAIYTFINSSQMH
;
A
#
# COMPACT_ATOMS: atom_id res chain seq x y z
N MET A 1 54.75 -25.83 -36.80
CA MET A 1 54.93 -25.47 -35.37
C MET A 1 54.48 -24.06 -35.01
N ALA A 2 54.28 -23.13 -35.96
CA ALA A 2 53.68 -21.82 -35.67
C ALA A 2 52.13 -21.84 -35.52
N ASP A 3 51.49 -22.97 -35.83
CA ASP A 3 50.02 -23.08 -35.92
C ASP A 3 49.33 -23.19 -34.56
N ASP A 4 49.88 -23.99 -33.63
CA ASP A 4 49.25 -24.26 -32.33
C ASP A 4 49.16 -23.02 -31.42
N SER A 5 50.17 -22.15 -31.47
CA SER A 5 50.18 -20.90 -30.69
C SER A 5 49.14 -19.90 -31.18
N VAL A 6 48.85 -19.88 -32.48
CA VAL A 6 47.83 -18.99 -33.06
C VAL A 6 46.44 -19.50 -32.70
N LEU A 7 46.22 -20.82 -32.80
CA LEU A 7 44.95 -21.45 -32.39
C LEU A 7 44.63 -21.20 -30.91
N ALA A 8 45.60 -21.39 -30.02
CA ALA A 8 45.42 -21.13 -28.58
C ALA A 8 45.10 -19.65 -28.26
N ALA A 9 45.71 -18.70 -29.00
CA ALA A 9 45.44 -17.27 -28.83
C ALA A 9 44.01 -16.90 -29.28
N VAL A 10 43.54 -17.48 -30.40
CA VAL A 10 42.18 -17.27 -30.91
C VAL A 10 41.13 -17.84 -29.95
N GLU A 11 41.36 -19.04 -29.42
CA GLU A 11 40.48 -19.67 -28.43
C GLU A 11 40.39 -18.82 -27.14
N ARG A 12 41.54 -18.39 -26.61
CA ARG A 12 41.59 -17.49 -25.45
C ARG A 12 40.79 -16.21 -25.69
N ALA A 13 40.96 -15.58 -26.85
CA ALA A 13 40.23 -14.36 -27.20
C ALA A 13 38.71 -14.59 -27.23
N SER A 14 38.26 -15.73 -27.77
CA SER A 14 36.85 -16.13 -27.78
C SER A 14 36.29 -16.29 -26.36
N LEU A 15 37.01 -16.96 -25.46
CA LEU A 15 36.62 -17.12 -24.06
C LEU A 15 36.53 -15.79 -23.33
N LEU A 16 37.53 -14.91 -23.49
CA LEU A 16 37.52 -13.56 -22.90
C LEU A 16 36.33 -12.73 -23.40
N GLN A 17 36.04 -12.77 -24.70
CA GLN A 17 34.87 -12.10 -25.27
C GLN A 17 33.56 -12.65 -24.69
N ARG A 18 33.45 -13.97 -24.47
CA ARG A 18 32.30 -14.59 -23.82
C ARG A 18 32.15 -14.14 -22.37
N ILE A 19 33.25 -14.09 -21.60
CA ILE A 19 33.25 -13.58 -20.22
C ILE A 19 32.75 -12.14 -20.18
N HIS A 20 33.28 -11.25 -21.03
CA HIS A 20 32.85 -9.84 -21.05
C HIS A 20 31.37 -9.67 -21.40
N ARG A 21 30.83 -10.49 -22.31
CA ARG A 21 29.38 -10.50 -22.61
C ARG A 21 28.57 -10.95 -21.41
N LEU A 22 28.91 -12.09 -20.81
CA LEU A 22 28.20 -12.64 -19.66
C LEU A 22 28.27 -11.71 -18.44
N ASP A 23 29.41 -11.08 -18.18
CA ASP A 23 29.59 -10.10 -17.11
C ASP A 23 28.67 -8.89 -17.30
N ARG A 24 28.64 -8.33 -18.51
CA ARG A 24 27.73 -7.23 -18.86
C ARG A 24 26.26 -7.62 -18.71
N ASP A 25 25.89 -8.81 -19.18
CA ASP A 25 24.53 -9.32 -19.07
C ASP A 25 24.13 -9.54 -17.61
N CYS A 26 25.03 -10.08 -16.78
CA CYS A 26 24.84 -10.22 -15.35
C CYS A 26 24.62 -8.85 -14.69
N LYS A 27 25.48 -7.87 -14.97
CA LYS A 27 25.34 -6.50 -14.44
C LYS A 27 23.99 -5.89 -14.82
N HIS A 28 23.55 -6.04 -16.06
CA HIS A 28 22.24 -5.55 -16.50
C HIS A 28 21.09 -6.26 -15.79
N LYS A 29 21.15 -7.60 -15.66
CA LYS A 29 20.14 -8.38 -14.93
C LYS A 29 20.06 -8.00 -13.45
N ILE A 30 21.20 -7.72 -12.82
CA ILE A 30 21.27 -7.30 -11.42
C ILE A 30 20.64 -5.94 -11.24
N LYS A 31 20.97 -4.95 -12.08
CA LYS A 31 20.30 -3.64 -12.07
C LYS A 31 18.79 -3.76 -12.27
N ASN A 32 18.35 -4.64 -13.17
CA ASN A 32 16.94 -4.90 -13.41
C ASN A 32 16.26 -5.55 -12.19
N PHE A 33 16.92 -6.51 -11.54
CA PHE A 33 16.46 -7.09 -10.28
C PHE A 33 16.35 -6.02 -9.17
N GLU A 34 17.34 -5.15 -9.01
CA GLU A 34 17.33 -4.05 -8.04
C GLU A 34 16.16 -3.10 -8.27
N PHE A 35 15.85 -2.76 -9.53
CA PHE A 35 14.67 -1.96 -9.87
C PHE A 35 13.36 -2.63 -9.42
N HIS A 36 13.19 -3.93 -9.69
CA HIS A 36 12.00 -4.66 -9.26
C HIS A 36 11.89 -4.74 -7.73
N LYS A 37 13.02 -4.95 -7.05
CA LYS A 37 13.09 -4.94 -5.59
C LYS A 37 12.67 -3.58 -5.03
N GLN A 38 13.23 -2.49 -5.56
CA GLN A 38 12.92 -1.14 -5.12
C GLN A 38 11.43 -0.83 -5.27
N ARG A 39 10.84 -1.13 -6.43
CA ARG A 39 9.40 -0.94 -6.68
C ARG A 39 8.52 -1.71 -5.70
N ARG A 40 8.90 -2.95 -5.36
CA ARG A 40 8.19 -3.76 -4.36
C ARG A 40 8.30 -3.15 -2.96
N VAL A 41 9.51 -2.71 -2.56
CA VAL A 41 9.76 -2.05 -1.27
C VAL A 41 8.95 -0.76 -1.13
N GLU A 42 8.90 0.06 -2.18
CA GLU A 42 8.12 1.30 -2.20
C GLU A 42 6.63 1.03 -2.02
N LEU A 43 6.09 0.03 -2.73
CA LEU A 43 4.71 -0.39 -2.56
C LEU A 43 4.44 -0.89 -1.14
N GLN A 44 5.31 -1.75 -0.59
CA GLN A 44 5.18 -2.25 0.78
C GLN A 44 5.12 -1.08 1.78
N LYS A 45 6.07 -0.14 1.69
CA LYS A 45 6.11 1.04 2.56
C LYS A 45 4.85 1.90 2.43
N ALA A 46 4.35 2.10 1.21
CA ALA A 46 3.12 2.85 0.97
C ALA A 46 1.92 2.16 1.65
N ILE A 47 1.84 0.84 1.61
CA ILE A 47 0.79 0.07 2.30
C ILE A 47 0.94 0.16 3.81
N GLU A 48 2.14 -0.10 4.35
CA GLU A 48 2.43 -0.02 5.78
C GLU A 48 2.06 1.36 6.35
N SER A 49 2.39 2.44 5.65
CA SER A 49 2.03 3.80 6.07
C SER A 49 0.52 4.07 6.14
N CYS A 50 -0.30 3.25 5.46
CA CYS A 50 -1.76 3.33 5.54
C CYS A 50 -2.33 2.46 6.66
N LEU A 51 -1.58 1.48 7.16
CA LEU A 51 -2.06 0.43 8.08
C LEU A 51 -1.91 0.81 9.56
N GLU A 52 -1.45 2.01 9.88
CA GLU A 52 -1.22 2.48 11.24
C GLU A 52 -2.06 3.70 11.58
N CYS A 53 -2.47 3.80 12.84
CA CYS A 53 -3.14 4.99 13.37
C CYS A 53 -2.12 6.09 13.66
N ILE A 54 -2.28 7.28 13.05
CA ILE A 54 -1.34 8.40 13.26
C ILE A 54 -1.26 8.93 14.71
N ILE A 55 -2.22 8.58 15.58
CA ILE A 55 -2.25 9.06 16.97
C ILE A 55 -1.46 8.12 17.89
N CYS A 56 -1.72 6.81 17.83
CA CYS A 56 -1.10 5.82 18.71
C CYS A 56 0.02 5.01 18.05
N ASN A 57 0.16 5.09 16.72
CA ASN A 57 1.03 4.26 15.88
C ASN A 57 0.74 2.75 15.99
N ASP A 58 -0.41 2.36 16.52
CA ASP A 58 -0.85 0.97 16.51
C ASP A 58 -1.36 0.59 15.11
N SER A 59 -1.05 -0.63 14.68
CA SER A 59 -1.57 -1.24 13.45
C SER A 59 -3.07 -1.47 13.53
N PHE A 60 -3.77 -1.38 12.39
CA PHE A 60 -5.22 -1.63 12.27
C PHE A 60 -5.59 -3.12 12.21
N ASP A 61 -4.74 -4.00 12.73
CA ASP A 61 -4.88 -5.47 12.65
C ASP A 61 -5.73 -6.10 13.76
N SER A 62 -6.01 -5.36 14.83
CA SER A 62 -6.70 -5.86 16.00
C SER A 62 -8.16 -5.39 16.02
N LYS A 63 -9.01 -6.11 16.76
CA LYS A 63 -10.41 -5.71 16.95
C LYS A 63 -10.53 -4.30 17.55
N GLU A 64 -9.64 -3.95 18.47
CA GLU A 64 -9.61 -2.66 19.18
C GLU A 64 -9.02 -1.53 18.34
N SER A 65 -8.27 -1.87 17.28
CA SER A 65 -7.71 -0.93 16.32
C SER A 65 -8.53 -0.85 15.03
N THR A 66 -9.85 -1.08 15.08
CA THR A 66 -10.72 -0.91 13.89
C THR A 66 -10.61 0.53 13.34
N PRO A 67 -10.27 0.74 12.05
CA PRO A 67 -10.11 2.07 11.47
C PRO A 67 -11.46 2.77 11.25
N ARG A 68 -11.57 4.00 11.74
CA ARG A 68 -12.76 4.86 11.72
C ARG A 68 -12.47 6.15 10.96
N VAL A 69 -13.38 6.52 10.06
CA VAL A 69 -13.26 7.71 9.21
C VAL A 69 -14.07 8.86 9.80
N LEU A 70 -13.39 9.92 10.21
CA LEU A 70 -14.06 11.16 10.65
C LEU A 70 -14.75 11.86 9.46
N GLY A 71 -15.71 12.75 9.75
CA GLY A 71 -16.41 13.53 8.71
C GLY A 71 -15.52 14.47 7.89
N CYS A 72 -14.25 14.62 8.27
CA CYS A 72 -13.22 15.33 7.50
C CYS A 72 -12.43 14.43 6.54
N GLY A 73 -12.59 13.09 6.59
CA GLY A 73 -11.89 12.16 5.70
C GLY A 73 -10.65 11.49 6.28
N HIS A 74 -10.17 11.94 7.44
CA HIS A 74 -9.03 11.34 8.13
C HIS A 74 -9.43 10.09 8.93
N VAL A 75 -8.50 9.14 9.00
CA VAL A 75 -8.72 7.81 9.58
C VAL A 75 -7.93 7.68 10.88
N PHE A 76 -8.60 7.17 11.91
CA PHE A 76 -8.01 6.89 13.23
C PHE A 76 -8.53 5.55 13.74
N CYS A 77 -7.83 4.91 14.67
CA CYS A 77 -8.35 3.71 15.30
C CYS A 77 -9.55 4.06 16.21
N GLU A 78 -10.46 3.10 16.39
CA GLU A 78 -11.67 3.25 17.20
C GLU A 78 -11.38 3.75 18.62
N LYS A 79 -10.34 3.20 19.26
CA LYS A 79 -9.88 3.63 20.60
C LYS A 79 -9.50 5.11 20.64
N CYS A 80 -8.72 5.60 19.66
CA CYS A 80 -8.36 7.02 19.62
C CYS A 80 -9.58 7.92 19.37
N VAL A 81 -10.53 7.49 18.54
CA VAL A 81 -11.80 8.23 18.36
C VAL A 81 -12.60 8.27 19.66
N PHE A 82 -12.67 7.16 20.39
CA PHE A 82 -13.30 7.11 21.71
C PHE A 82 -12.64 8.10 22.69
N GLU A 83 -11.31 8.07 22.80
CA GLU A 83 -10.56 8.95 23.71
C GLU A 83 -10.74 10.43 23.36
N MET A 84 -10.79 10.77 22.07
CA MET A 84 -11.09 12.12 21.60
C MET A 84 -12.49 12.58 22.04
N LEU A 85 -13.51 11.74 21.85
CA LEU A 85 -14.88 12.06 22.26
C LEU A 85 -15.00 12.16 23.79
N GLU A 86 -14.38 11.24 24.52
CA GLU A 86 -14.46 11.16 25.98
C GLU A 86 -13.78 12.36 26.65
N ARG A 87 -12.70 12.88 26.06
CA ARG A 87 -12.03 14.11 26.50
C ARG A 87 -12.98 15.30 26.53
N GLU A 88 -13.79 15.48 25.50
CA GLU A 88 -14.76 16.58 25.42
C GLU A 88 -16.04 16.32 26.23
N ARG A 89 -16.47 15.06 26.33
CA ARG A 89 -17.72 14.71 27.02
C ARG A 89 -17.61 14.71 28.53
N ARG A 90 -16.45 14.30 29.07
CA ARG A 90 -16.27 14.15 30.53
C ARG A 90 -16.50 15.46 31.30
N PRO A 91 -15.95 16.62 30.91
CA PRO A 91 -16.23 17.88 31.58
C PRO A 91 -17.71 18.26 31.55
N ILE A 92 -18.39 18.05 30.43
CA ILE A 92 -19.82 18.37 30.27
C ILE A 92 -20.67 17.51 31.20
N ARG A 93 -20.42 16.19 31.26
CA ARG A 93 -21.16 15.28 32.15
C ARG A 93 -20.94 15.65 33.62
N PHE A 94 -19.72 16.01 33.99
CA PHE A 94 -19.39 16.45 35.35
C PHE A 94 -20.16 17.73 35.71
N LEU A 95 -20.13 18.74 34.84
CA LEU A 95 -20.80 20.02 35.05
C LEU A 95 -22.33 19.87 35.15
N MET A 96 -22.92 18.99 34.34
CA MET A 96 -24.37 18.80 34.28
C MET A 96 -24.90 17.74 35.27
N GLY A 97 -24.03 17.13 36.11
CA GLY A 97 -24.43 16.05 37.00
C GLY A 97 -25.02 14.83 36.26
N MET A 98 -24.60 14.60 35.01
CA MET A 98 -25.13 13.52 34.18
C MET A 98 -24.52 12.17 34.56
N ARG A 99 -25.29 11.10 34.41
CA ARG A 99 -24.78 9.73 34.50
C ARG A 99 -23.75 9.46 33.38
N SER A 100 -22.77 8.60 33.66
CA SER A 100 -21.69 8.25 32.73
C SER A 100 -22.15 7.65 31.41
N ASN A 101 -23.34 7.08 31.35
CA ASN A 101 -23.93 6.47 30.16
C ASN A 101 -24.68 7.45 29.24
N LYS A 102 -24.72 8.75 29.57
CA LYS A 102 -25.25 9.78 28.67
C LYS A 102 -24.13 10.35 27.82
N PHE A 103 -24.37 10.50 26.52
CA PHE A 103 -23.39 11.07 25.59
C PHE A 103 -23.87 12.45 25.14
N PRO A 104 -23.42 13.55 25.76
CA PRO A 104 -23.80 14.89 25.33
C PRO A 104 -23.25 15.20 23.93
N GLU A 105 -23.88 16.18 23.27
CA GLU A 105 -23.36 16.76 22.03
C GLU A 105 -21.99 17.38 22.30
N VAL A 106 -21.03 17.10 21.43
CA VAL A 106 -19.66 17.64 21.50
C VAL A 106 -19.16 18.01 20.12
N ILE A 107 -18.20 18.93 20.09
CA ILE A 107 -17.41 19.26 18.90
C ILE A 107 -15.99 18.79 19.19
N ILE A 108 -15.42 18.02 18.28
CA ILE A 108 -14.01 17.64 18.31
C ILE A 108 -13.30 18.24 17.09
N HIS A 109 -12.00 18.50 17.23
CA HIS A 109 -11.15 18.92 16.12
C HIS A 109 -10.35 17.72 15.61
N CYS A 110 -10.28 17.57 14.28
CA CYS A 110 -9.43 16.54 13.68
C CYS A 110 -7.95 16.84 13.99
N PRO A 111 -7.16 15.89 14.55
CA PRO A 111 -5.76 16.13 14.85
C PRO A 111 -4.88 16.50 13.64
N ILE A 112 -5.28 16.08 12.44
CA ILE A 112 -4.51 16.32 11.21
C ILE A 112 -4.85 17.67 10.57
N CYS A 113 -6.14 17.94 10.31
CA CYS A 113 -6.56 19.14 9.57
C CYS A 113 -7.26 20.20 10.42
N GLN A 114 -7.41 19.97 11.73
CA GLN A 114 -8.08 20.88 12.68
C GLN A 114 -9.55 21.20 12.34
N LYS A 115 -10.15 20.51 11.37
CA LYS A 115 -11.57 20.70 11.01
C LYS A 115 -12.45 20.27 12.18
N GLU A 116 -13.43 21.12 12.48
CA GLU A 116 -14.48 20.85 13.47
C GLU A 116 -15.43 19.76 13.00
N ILE A 117 -15.69 18.80 13.89
CA ILE A 117 -16.60 17.68 13.66
C ILE A 117 -17.56 17.63 14.83
N ARG A 118 -18.85 17.84 14.53
CA ARG A 118 -19.92 17.81 15.52
C ARG A 118 -20.47 16.39 15.67
N PHE A 119 -20.58 15.96 16.91
CA PHE A 119 -21.17 14.69 17.30
C PHE A 119 -22.43 14.95 18.10
N SER A 120 -23.60 14.57 17.56
CA SER A 120 -24.88 14.75 18.24
C SER A 120 -24.98 13.87 19.50
N GLU A 121 -25.98 14.15 20.34
CA GLU A 121 -26.26 13.33 21.50
C GLU A 121 -26.41 11.84 21.15
N ASN A 122 -25.99 10.97 22.07
CA ASN A 122 -26.05 9.50 21.96
C ASN A 122 -25.24 8.88 20.81
N THR A 123 -24.48 9.66 20.03
CA THR A 123 -23.52 9.12 19.08
C THR A 123 -22.28 8.62 19.82
N THR A 124 -21.68 7.52 19.36
CA THR A 124 -20.41 7.01 19.90
C THR A 124 -19.39 6.87 18.77
N GLU A 125 -18.16 6.52 19.10
CA GLU A 125 -17.13 6.10 18.16
C GLU A 125 -17.63 5.00 17.20
N LEU A 126 -18.56 4.14 17.65
CA LEU A 126 -19.16 3.10 16.82
C LEU A 126 -20.05 3.67 15.70
N SER A 127 -20.60 4.88 15.90
CA SER A 127 -21.38 5.60 14.89
C SER A 127 -20.52 6.21 13.78
N VAL A 128 -19.20 6.33 14.00
CA VAL A 128 -18.24 6.79 12.98
C VAL A 128 -18.04 5.69 11.94
N TRP A 129 -17.98 6.05 10.67
CA TRP A 129 -17.92 5.07 9.58
C TRP A 129 -16.66 4.21 9.67
N LYS A 130 -16.81 2.89 9.49
CA LYS A 130 -15.68 1.97 9.34
C LYS A 130 -15.04 2.15 7.98
N PHE A 131 -13.71 2.08 7.90
CA PHE A 131 -12.99 2.04 6.63
C PHE A 131 -12.80 0.59 6.17
N LEU A 132 -13.83 0.01 5.54
CA LEU A 132 -13.85 -1.43 5.24
C LEU A 132 -12.70 -1.89 4.33
N PRO A 133 -12.35 -1.18 3.23
CA PRO A 133 -11.20 -1.56 2.43
C PRO A 133 -9.88 -1.62 3.21
N LEU A 134 -9.66 -0.72 4.16
CA LEU A 134 -8.43 -0.75 4.96
C LEU A 134 -8.39 -1.94 5.92
N MET A 135 -9.55 -2.33 6.47
CA MET A 135 -9.66 -3.56 7.27
C MET A 135 -9.35 -4.80 6.45
N GLU A 136 -9.84 -4.88 5.21
CA GLU A 136 -9.58 -6.01 4.29
C GLU A 136 -8.08 -6.12 3.97
N VAL A 137 -7.40 -4.98 3.76
CA VAL A 137 -5.95 -4.96 3.56
C VAL A 137 -5.22 -5.34 4.84
N ALA A 138 -5.60 -4.79 5.99
CA ALA A 138 -4.97 -5.12 7.28
C ALA A 138 -5.04 -6.62 7.58
N GLU A 139 -6.21 -7.25 7.41
CA GLU A 139 -6.41 -8.68 7.59
C GLU A 139 -5.60 -9.53 6.59
N SER A 140 -5.48 -9.05 5.35
CA SER A 140 -4.66 -9.74 4.35
C SER A 140 -3.17 -9.67 4.66
N PHE A 141 -2.70 -8.54 5.22
CA PHE A 141 -1.30 -8.28 5.53
C PHE A 141 -0.83 -9.01 6.79
N THR A 142 -1.66 -9.10 7.82
CA THR A 142 -1.31 -9.80 9.07
C THR A 142 -1.12 -11.30 8.89
N ASN A 143 -1.85 -11.88 7.94
CA ASN A 143 -1.79 -13.30 7.63
C ASN A 143 -0.70 -13.65 6.60
N THR A 144 -0.02 -12.66 6.01
CA THR A 144 1.04 -12.92 5.03
C THR A 144 2.42 -12.81 5.67
N ILE A 145 3.05 -13.97 5.90
CA ILE A 145 4.49 -14.13 6.24
C ILE A 145 5.42 -13.43 5.21
N SER A 146 4.87 -13.00 4.08
CA SER A 146 5.59 -12.49 2.91
C SER A 146 6.30 -11.14 3.10
N LEU A 147 6.08 -10.42 4.20
CA LEU A 147 6.64 -9.07 4.42
C LEU A 147 7.97 -9.07 5.19
N ASP A 148 8.25 -10.15 5.92
CA ASP A 148 9.43 -10.27 6.79
C ASP A 148 10.60 -11.03 6.15
N SER A 149 10.52 -11.38 4.86
CA SER A 149 11.59 -12.15 4.25
C SER A 149 12.85 -11.29 4.13
N VAL A 150 13.92 -11.71 4.82
CA VAL A 150 15.25 -11.11 4.78
C VAL A 150 15.61 -10.72 3.35
N ASP A 151 15.96 -9.45 3.17
CA ASP A 151 16.37 -8.89 1.90
C ASP A 151 17.44 -9.77 1.25
N LEU A 152 17.11 -10.40 0.12
CA LEU A 152 18.04 -11.23 -0.63
C LEU A 152 19.07 -10.31 -1.29
N VAL A 153 20.23 -10.13 -0.64
CA VAL A 153 21.35 -9.41 -1.25
C VAL A 153 21.87 -10.25 -2.42
N VAL A 154 21.95 -9.61 -3.59
CA VAL A 154 22.61 -10.18 -4.76
C VAL A 154 23.97 -9.50 -4.87
N GLN A 155 25.02 -10.20 -4.43
CA GLN A 155 26.37 -9.69 -4.61
C GLN A 155 26.84 -9.98 -6.03
N HIS A 156 27.31 -8.94 -6.72
CA HIS A 156 28.03 -9.09 -7.98
C HIS A 156 29.53 -9.00 -7.69
N GLU A 157 30.23 -10.12 -7.75
CA GLU A 157 31.69 -10.09 -7.78
C GLU A 157 32.14 -9.53 -9.13
N THR A 158 32.86 -8.41 -9.10
CA THR A 158 33.44 -7.85 -10.33
C THR A 158 34.49 -8.83 -10.84
N VAL A 159 34.37 -9.24 -12.11
CA VAL A 159 35.35 -10.12 -12.74
C VAL A 159 36.63 -9.32 -12.99
N ILE A 160 37.69 -9.65 -12.25
CA ILE A 160 39.03 -9.07 -12.43
C ILE A 160 39.90 -10.09 -13.17
N LEU A 161 40.30 -9.74 -14.39
CA LEU A 161 41.21 -10.53 -15.22
C LEU A 161 42.62 -9.92 -15.14
N LYS A 162 43.62 -10.77 -14.88
CA LYS A 162 45.05 -10.45 -14.82
C LYS A 162 45.73 -10.56 -16.19
N GLY A 163 45.11 -11.23 -17.16
CA GLY A 163 45.63 -11.40 -18.51
C GLY A 163 46.50 -12.66 -18.71
N ASP A 164 46.83 -13.38 -17.64
CA ASP A 164 47.63 -14.60 -17.62
C ASP A 164 46.82 -15.88 -17.30
N GLU A 165 45.48 -15.79 -17.30
CA GLU A 165 44.60 -16.92 -16.97
C GLU A 165 44.81 -18.14 -17.87
N THR A 166 44.72 -19.35 -17.33
CA THR A 166 44.61 -20.58 -18.13
C THR A 166 43.23 -20.72 -18.77
N SER A 167 43.10 -21.53 -19.83
CA SER A 167 41.80 -21.81 -20.46
C SER A 167 40.78 -22.35 -19.45
N ASP A 168 41.18 -23.33 -18.63
CA ASP A 168 40.35 -23.90 -17.56
C ASP A 168 39.83 -22.87 -16.55
N ARG A 169 40.65 -21.87 -16.23
CA ARG A 169 40.25 -20.78 -15.34
C ARG A 169 39.21 -19.88 -16.01
N LEU A 170 39.38 -19.56 -17.29
CA LEU A 170 38.39 -18.79 -18.06
C LEU A 170 37.06 -19.55 -18.16
N GLU A 171 37.09 -20.86 -18.43
CA GLU A 171 35.88 -21.68 -18.45
C GLU A 171 35.17 -21.72 -17.09
N THR A 172 35.93 -21.79 -16.00
CA THR A 172 35.38 -21.74 -14.65
C THR A 172 34.69 -20.40 -14.37
N ILE A 173 35.29 -19.29 -14.83
CA ILE A 173 34.66 -17.96 -14.74
C ILE A 173 33.37 -17.91 -15.55
N ILE A 174 33.36 -18.47 -16.78
CA ILE A 174 32.16 -18.57 -17.62
C ILE A 174 31.05 -19.32 -16.91
N LYS A 175 31.33 -20.54 -16.40
CA LYS A 175 30.35 -21.37 -15.67
C LYS A 175 29.79 -20.63 -14.46
N ARG A 176 30.65 -19.91 -13.72
CA ARG A 176 30.22 -19.08 -12.57
C ARG A 176 29.28 -17.94 -13.00
N LEU A 177 29.62 -17.22 -14.07
CA LEU A 177 28.78 -16.13 -14.57
C LEU A 177 27.43 -16.64 -15.10
N GLU A 178 27.41 -17.79 -15.77
CA GLU A 178 26.18 -18.43 -16.23
C GLU A 178 25.28 -18.81 -15.05
N GLN A 179 25.86 -19.43 -14.02
CA GLN A 179 25.15 -19.76 -12.79
C GLN A 179 24.61 -18.50 -12.09
N ASN A 180 25.43 -17.46 -11.94
CA ASN A 180 25.00 -16.17 -11.37
C ASN A 180 23.83 -15.58 -12.17
N SER A 181 23.90 -15.61 -13.50
CA SER A 181 22.83 -15.14 -14.38
C SER A 181 21.52 -15.92 -14.20
N LEU A 182 21.59 -17.24 -13.99
CA LEU A 182 20.42 -18.08 -13.68
C LEU A 182 19.84 -17.74 -12.31
N ASP A 183 20.68 -17.55 -11.30
CA ASP A 183 20.24 -17.25 -9.93
C ASP A 183 19.61 -15.86 -9.82
N VAL A 184 20.17 -14.86 -10.50
CA VAL A 184 19.57 -13.51 -10.60
C VAL A 184 18.20 -13.59 -11.28
N ASN A 185 18.06 -14.37 -12.35
CA ASN A 185 16.78 -14.57 -13.01
C ASN A 185 15.74 -15.22 -12.08
N LYS A 186 16.12 -16.26 -11.33
CA LYS A 186 15.22 -16.90 -10.34
C LYS A 186 14.78 -15.91 -9.27
N LYS A 187 15.72 -15.13 -8.71
CA LYS A 187 15.41 -14.09 -7.71
C LYS A 187 14.50 -13.01 -8.27
N LYS A 188 14.70 -12.59 -9.53
CA LYS A 188 13.82 -11.64 -10.22
C LYS A 188 12.39 -12.16 -10.35
N VAL A 189 12.20 -13.43 -10.72
CA VAL A 189 10.87 -14.04 -10.81
C VAL A 189 10.18 -13.99 -9.44
N LEU A 190 10.86 -14.44 -8.38
CA LEU A 190 10.33 -14.40 -7.02
C LEU A 190 9.96 -12.98 -6.58
N GLU A 191 10.77 -11.98 -6.93
CA GLU A 191 10.51 -10.59 -6.57
C GLU A 191 9.29 -10.01 -7.31
N ASN A 192 9.12 -10.38 -8.59
CA ASN A 192 7.93 -10.03 -9.35
C ASN A 192 6.67 -10.71 -8.79
N ASP A 193 6.76 -11.96 -8.37
CA ASP A 193 5.65 -12.68 -7.75
C ASP A 193 5.23 -12.00 -6.44
N ARG A 194 6.20 -11.64 -5.59
CA ARG A 194 5.96 -10.87 -4.36
C ARG A 194 5.31 -9.52 -4.65
N HIS A 195 5.83 -8.77 -5.62
CA HIS A 195 5.24 -7.50 -6.04
C HIS A 195 3.79 -7.69 -6.48
N THR A 196 3.52 -8.71 -7.30
CA THR A 196 2.16 -9.01 -7.81
C THR A 196 1.21 -9.38 -6.68
N ILE A 197 1.66 -10.14 -5.68
CA ILE A 197 0.87 -10.47 -4.50
C ILE A 197 0.54 -9.18 -3.72
N LEU A 198 1.54 -8.35 -3.41
CA LEU A 198 1.31 -7.08 -2.69
C LEU A 198 0.38 -6.14 -3.46
N ASP A 199 0.59 -6.03 -4.78
CA ASP A 199 -0.26 -5.23 -5.67
C ASP A 199 -1.72 -5.70 -5.57
N LYS A 200 -1.96 -7.01 -5.67
CA LYS A 200 -3.29 -7.60 -5.54
C LYS A 200 -3.91 -7.37 -4.16
N LEU A 201 -3.16 -7.59 -3.08
CA LEU A 201 -3.66 -7.43 -1.71
C LEU A 201 -3.97 -5.96 -1.39
N SER A 202 -3.27 -5.02 -2.01
CA SER A 202 -3.49 -3.58 -1.83
C SER A 202 -4.65 -2.99 -2.64
N ASN A 203 -5.25 -3.78 -3.55
CA ASN A 203 -6.33 -3.31 -4.42
C ASN A 203 -7.49 -2.61 -3.70
N PRO A 204 -7.99 -3.06 -2.53
CA PRO A 204 -9.12 -2.41 -1.87
C PRO A 204 -8.86 -0.92 -1.54
N ILE A 205 -7.62 -0.54 -1.20
CA ILE A 205 -7.24 0.84 -0.88
C ILE A 205 -6.62 1.60 -2.06
N ARG A 206 -6.46 0.96 -3.22
CA ARG A 206 -5.88 1.54 -4.45
C ARG A 206 -6.86 1.73 -5.57
N ASN A 207 -7.86 0.86 -5.66
CA ASN A 207 -8.75 0.77 -6.80
C ASN A 207 -10.19 1.00 -6.38
N CYS A 208 -10.94 1.66 -7.27
CA CYS A 208 -12.36 1.87 -7.09
C CYS A 208 -13.11 0.53 -7.04
N ALA A 209 -13.92 0.33 -6.00
CA ALA A 209 -14.73 -0.88 -5.86
C ALA A 209 -15.76 -1.09 -6.99
N ARG A 210 -16.07 -0.06 -7.78
CA ARG A 210 -17.03 -0.14 -8.90
C ARG A 210 -16.37 -0.34 -10.25
N CYS A 211 -15.38 0.49 -10.61
CA CYS A 211 -14.76 0.44 -11.94
C CYS A 211 -13.41 -0.28 -11.96
N HIS A 212 -12.87 -0.65 -10.80
CA HIS A 212 -11.56 -1.29 -10.63
C HIS A 212 -10.35 -0.47 -11.12
N ASN A 213 -10.56 0.76 -11.58
CA ASN A 213 -9.47 1.67 -11.92
C ASN A 213 -8.78 2.20 -10.65
N GLN A 214 -7.49 2.45 -10.76
CA GLN A 214 -6.70 3.05 -9.70
C GLN A 214 -7.17 4.48 -9.38
N TYR A 215 -7.04 4.89 -8.12
CA TYR A 215 -7.33 6.25 -7.69
C TYR A 215 -6.26 7.22 -8.20
N HIS A 216 -6.69 8.15 -9.06
CA HIS A 216 -5.90 9.31 -9.49
C HIS A 216 -6.13 10.53 -8.59
N ASN A 217 -7.37 10.69 -8.10
CA ASN A 217 -7.80 11.72 -7.17
C ASN A 217 -8.24 11.10 -5.84
N THR A 218 -8.44 11.94 -4.83
CA THR A 218 -8.97 11.54 -3.53
C THR A 218 -10.29 10.78 -3.68
N PRO A 219 -10.37 9.52 -3.23
CA PRO A 219 -11.58 8.71 -3.36
C PRO A 219 -12.61 9.07 -2.29
N PHE A 220 -13.84 8.59 -2.45
CA PHE A 220 -14.98 8.91 -1.59
C PHE A 220 -15.54 7.66 -0.91
N ILE A 221 -15.74 7.73 0.40
CA ILE A 221 -16.43 6.69 1.18
C ILE A 221 -17.94 6.96 1.24
N LEU A 222 -18.75 5.91 1.09
CA LEU A 222 -20.18 5.94 1.41
C LEU A 222 -20.40 5.62 2.90
N LYS A 223 -21.58 5.96 3.46
CA LYS A 223 -21.93 5.64 4.87
C LYS A 223 -21.82 4.15 5.23
N CYS A 224 -21.89 3.26 4.24
CA CYS A 224 -21.70 1.82 4.42
C CYS A 224 -20.23 1.37 4.56
N GLY A 225 -19.26 2.27 4.40
CA GLY A 225 -17.82 2.02 4.56
C GLY A 225 -17.06 1.65 3.28
N HIS A 226 -17.73 1.53 2.13
CA HIS A 226 -17.09 1.23 0.84
C HIS A 226 -16.62 2.50 0.12
N VAL A 227 -15.50 2.39 -0.61
CA VAL A 227 -14.80 3.51 -1.23
C VAL A 227 -14.83 3.44 -2.75
N PHE A 228 -15.01 4.59 -3.39
CA PHE A 228 -15.18 4.73 -4.84
C PHE A 228 -14.40 5.93 -5.37
N CYS A 229 -13.99 5.89 -6.64
CA CYS A 229 -13.39 7.05 -7.28
C CYS A 229 -14.41 8.18 -7.44
N GLU A 230 -13.92 9.41 -7.58
CA GLU A 230 -14.73 10.62 -7.77
C GLU A 230 -15.77 10.47 -8.88
N ALA A 231 -15.37 9.98 -10.06
CA ALA A 231 -16.27 9.77 -11.19
C ALA A 231 -17.43 8.80 -10.86
N CYS A 232 -17.13 7.67 -10.22
CA CYS A 232 -18.17 6.73 -9.78
C CYS A 232 -19.08 7.32 -8.69
N ASN A 233 -18.52 8.13 -7.79
CA ASN A 233 -19.29 8.84 -6.76
C ASN A 233 -20.28 9.83 -7.40
N ILE A 234 -19.83 10.65 -8.37
CA ILE A 234 -20.69 11.56 -9.12
C ILE A 234 -21.87 10.81 -9.75
N LEU A 235 -21.60 9.69 -10.42
CA LEU A 235 -22.63 8.87 -11.06
C LEU A 235 -23.67 8.30 -10.07
N PHE A 236 -23.29 8.01 -8.82
CA PHE A 236 -24.26 7.57 -7.81
C PHE A 236 -25.26 8.67 -7.45
N PHE A 237 -24.82 9.92 -7.49
CA PHE A 237 -25.61 11.07 -7.04
C PHE A 237 -26.19 11.93 -8.16
N GLU A 238 -25.92 11.59 -9.43
CA GLU A 238 -26.33 12.34 -10.62
C GLU A 238 -27.84 12.60 -10.67
N ARG A 239 -28.65 11.63 -10.23
CA ARG A 239 -30.12 11.71 -10.24
C ARG A 239 -30.71 12.60 -9.14
N PHE A 240 -29.91 13.10 -8.20
CA PHE A 240 -30.37 13.90 -7.07
C PHE A 240 -29.91 15.34 -7.21
N LYS A 241 -30.79 16.33 -7.05
CA LYS A 241 -30.38 17.74 -7.01
C LYS A 241 -29.51 18.00 -5.79
N LYS A 242 -28.49 18.88 -5.88
CA LYS A 242 -27.47 19.10 -4.83
C LYS A 242 -28.03 19.26 -3.40
N ILE A 243 -29.23 19.82 -3.24
CA ILE A 243 -29.86 20.19 -1.96
C ILE A 243 -31.10 19.33 -1.67
N GLU A 244 -31.19 18.12 -2.22
CA GLU A 244 -32.27 17.19 -1.93
C GLU A 244 -31.72 15.97 -1.16
N PRO A 245 -32.51 15.39 -0.24
CA PRO A 245 -32.18 14.11 0.36
C PRO A 245 -31.86 13.09 -0.74
N ALA A 246 -30.77 12.36 -0.57
CA ALA A 246 -30.32 11.36 -1.53
C ALA A 246 -30.30 9.98 -0.90
N CYS A 247 -30.57 8.97 -1.71
CA CYS A 247 -30.60 7.59 -1.27
C CYS A 247 -29.83 6.75 -2.27
N VAL A 248 -28.65 6.26 -1.88
CA VAL A 248 -27.77 5.52 -2.77
C VAL A 248 -27.61 4.09 -2.26
N LYS A 249 -27.83 3.13 -3.15
CA LYS A 249 -27.53 1.72 -2.90
C LYS A 249 -26.08 1.46 -3.27
N CYS A 250 -25.29 0.98 -2.31
CA CYS A 250 -23.89 0.61 -2.55
C CYS A 250 -23.82 -0.58 -3.52
N PRO A 251 -23.03 -0.53 -4.61
CA PRO A 251 -22.93 -1.65 -5.54
C PRO A 251 -22.19 -2.86 -4.95
N GLN A 252 -21.35 -2.67 -3.93
CA GLN A 252 -20.56 -3.76 -3.33
C GLN A 252 -21.33 -4.56 -2.29
N CYS A 253 -22.07 -3.89 -1.40
CA CYS A 253 -22.78 -4.56 -0.30
C CYS A 253 -24.30 -4.45 -0.35
N ASN A 254 -24.86 -3.79 -1.38
CA ASN A 254 -26.29 -3.55 -1.55
C ASN A 254 -26.98 -2.78 -0.41
N LYS A 255 -26.24 -2.28 0.59
CA LYS A 255 -26.77 -1.46 1.67
C LYS A 255 -27.20 -0.09 1.16
N LEU A 256 -28.34 0.37 1.67
CA LEU A 256 -28.91 1.66 1.36
C LEU A 256 -28.27 2.72 2.27
N SER A 257 -27.74 3.78 1.68
CA SER A 257 -27.18 4.94 2.41
C SER A 257 -28.08 6.14 2.20
N HIS A 258 -28.67 6.62 3.29
CA HIS A 258 -29.52 7.82 3.29
C HIS A 258 -28.68 9.06 3.60
N TYR A 259 -28.81 10.08 2.78
CA TYR A 259 -28.15 11.37 2.91
C TYR A 259 -29.20 12.48 3.11
N GLN A 260 -29.07 13.24 4.19
CA GLN A 260 -29.92 14.39 4.49
C GLN A 260 -29.58 15.57 3.58
N ARG A 261 -30.47 16.58 3.56
CA ARG A 261 -30.42 17.74 2.65
C ARG A 261 -29.07 18.49 2.60
N ASN A 262 -28.36 18.49 3.73
CA ASN A 262 -27.13 19.24 3.93
C ASN A 262 -25.92 18.34 4.19
N GLU A 263 -26.06 17.03 4.03
CA GLU A 263 -24.93 16.10 4.18
C GLU A 263 -24.09 16.05 2.91
N THR A 264 -22.78 15.96 3.08
CA THR A 264 -21.85 15.75 1.97
C THR A 264 -22.11 14.38 1.33
N ARG A 265 -22.14 14.37 0.00
CA ARG A 265 -22.41 13.18 -0.83
C ARG A 265 -21.18 12.30 -0.91
N GLY A 266 -21.04 11.45 0.10
CA GLY A 266 -19.81 10.77 0.41
C GLY A 266 -18.81 11.69 1.10
N THR A 267 -17.74 11.09 1.62
CA THR A 267 -16.66 11.81 2.29
C THR A 267 -15.35 11.44 1.64
N ALA A 268 -14.58 12.45 1.21
CA ALA A 268 -13.26 12.23 0.64
C ALA A 268 -12.36 11.55 1.69
N ILE A 269 -11.58 10.54 1.31
CA ILE A 269 -10.67 9.80 2.20
C ILE A 269 -9.23 10.15 1.89
N TYR A 270 -8.45 10.50 2.91
CA TYR A 270 -7.05 10.87 2.73
C TYR A 270 -6.06 9.74 3.03
N THR A 271 -6.54 8.58 3.48
CA THR A 271 -5.74 7.36 3.65
C THR A 271 -5.97 6.42 2.47
N PHE A 272 -5.17 6.56 1.42
CA PHE A 272 -5.18 5.71 0.23
C PHE A 272 -3.84 5.79 -0.48
N ILE A 273 -3.56 4.83 -1.36
CA ILE A 273 -2.34 4.84 -2.18
C ILE A 273 -2.68 5.44 -3.56
N ASN A 274 -2.12 6.61 -3.85
CA ASN A 274 -2.29 7.28 -5.13
C ASN A 274 -1.36 6.65 -6.19
N SER A 275 -1.83 6.60 -7.45
CA SER A 275 -0.99 6.36 -8.63
C SER A 275 0.31 7.18 -8.66
N SER A 276 0.30 8.43 -8.20
CA SER A 276 1.48 9.28 -8.18
C SER A 276 2.56 8.87 -7.16
N GLN A 277 2.23 8.01 -6.18
CA GLN A 277 3.19 7.52 -5.19
C GLN A 277 3.98 6.30 -5.70
N MET A 278 3.68 5.82 -6.91
CA MET A 278 4.10 4.52 -7.42
C MET A 278 4.90 4.61 -8.73
N HIS A 279 5.30 5.82 -9.12
CA HIS A 279 6.04 6.16 -10.34
C HIS A 279 7.23 7.05 -10.00
#